data_AF-A0A952DWW6-F1
#
_entry.id   AF-A0A952DWW6-F1
#
_cell.length_a   1.000
_cell.length_b   1.000
_cell.length_c   1.000
_cell.angle_alpha   90.00
_cell.angle_beta   90.00
_cell.angle_gamma   90.00
#
_symmetry.space_group_name_H-M   'P 1'
#
loop_
_entity.id
_entity.type
_entity.pdbx_description
1 polymer ?
#
loop_
_entity_poly.entity_id
_entity_poly.type
_entity_poly.pdbx_seq_one_letter_code
_entity_poly.pdbx_strand_id
1 'polypeptide(L)'
;MRKNKLVIIFIISQIFFLKSFAKDCETIEDEFEKYKCRVEKTCEVYNDNKKVFNTESYKPIESYKENETNKITSFLSSGNGVFGIKKTVDIYKSNMNNIYKCSILGAQKNSLLKLKKLPTNKNVKTSFSQKLEENLQKINKKLSENKCLNIDKETIYNKLSILNQTTYLTCDYSFYMEYLKNYYKNPANALGIDEKDLNNTTKETKEYSMLEASRIITSIKSDIDTEVSNAYKIFPIAYHAYSEYENNFPIHFLMMLLREDFYVFREKLHKVLNPINQVVYKISNAMKK
;
A
#
# COMPACT_ATOMS: atom_id res chain seq x y z
N MET A 1 19.87 44.74 11.02
CA MET A 1 20.93 43.80 10.59
C MET A 1 20.98 42.43 11.31
N ARG A 2 20.08 42.10 12.27
CA ARG A 2 20.11 40.78 12.98
C ARG A 2 19.34 39.63 12.30
N LYS A 3 18.34 39.92 11.45
CA LYS A 3 17.53 38.87 10.79
C LYS A 3 18.27 38.12 9.67
N ASN A 4 19.15 38.78 8.91
CA ASN A 4 19.89 38.12 7.82
C ASN A 4 20.96 37.12 8.31
N LYS A 5 21.54 37.32 9.51
CA LYS A 5 22.54 36.37 10.05
C LYS A 5 21.92 35.04 10.50
N LEU A 6 20.69 35.05 11.00
CA LEU A 6 19.98 33.83 11.42
C LEU A 6 19.57 32.96 10.23
N VAL A 7 19.13 33.58 9.13
CA VAL A 7 18.79 32.87 7.89
C VAL A 7 20.03 32.21 7.27
N ILE A 8 21.16 32.90 7.26
CA ILE A 8 22.43 32.36 6.75
C ILE A 8 22.92 31.19 7.60
N ILE A 9 22.83 31.28 8.94
CA ILE A 9 23.19 30.17 9.84
C ILE A 9 22.26 28.97 9.64
N PHE A 10 20.95 29.19 9.44
CA PHE A 10 20.00 28.12 9.19
C PHE A 10 20.26 27.41 7.85
N ILE A 11 20.58 28.17 6.79
CA ILE A 11 20.93 27.64 5.47
C ILE A 11 22.28 26.89 5.52
N ILE A 12 23.29 27.43 6.21
CA ILE A 12 24.59 26.76 6.38
C ILE A 12 24.42 25.47 7.20
N SER A 13 23.59 25.49 8.25
CA SER A 13 23.24 24.29 9.03
C SER A 13 22.57 23.24 8.16
N GLN A 14 21.57 23.62 7.34
CA GLN A 14 20.90 22.69 6.43
C GLN A 14 21.87 22.08 5.42
N ILE A 15 22.80 22.87 4.86
CA ILE A 15 23.82 22.40 3.91
C ILE A 15 24.85 21.48 4.59
N PHE A 16 25.23 21.76 5.85
CA PHE A 16 26.17 20.92 6.60
C PHE A 16 25.55 19.57 6.99
N PHE A 17 24.29 19.56 7.43
CA PHE A 17 23.58 18.31 7.72
C PHE A 17 23.41 17.48 6.44
N LEU A 18 22.99 18.08 5.32
CA LEU A 18 22.86 17.36 4.04
C LEU A 18 24.19 16.76 3.53
N LYS A 19 25.32 17.44 3.71
CA LYS A 19 26.64 16.90 3.30
C LYS A 19 27.17 15.79 4.20
N SER A 20 26.80 15.76 5.49
CA SER A 20 27.29 14.74 6.42
C SER A 20 26.59 13.39 6.24
N PHE A 21 25.34 13.36 5.75
CA PHE A 21 24.64 12.10 5.47
C PHE A 21 25.13 11.40 4.20
N ALA A 22 25.59 12.16 3.20
CA ALA A 22 25.96 11.62 1.88
C ALA A 22 27.36 11.00 1.81
N LYS A 23 28.28 11.29 2.74
CA LYS A 23 29.71 10.99 2.54
C LYS A 23 30.14 9.56 2.92
N ASP A 24 29.29 8.80 3.62
CA ASP A 24 29.69 7.49 4.18
C ASP A 24 29.22 6.27 3.38
N CYS A 25 28.15 6.34 2.60
CA CYS A 25 27.68 5.18 1.83
C CYS A 25 28.32 5.10 0.43
N GLU A 26 28.83 6.21 -0.10
CA GLU A 26 29.36 6.27 -1.47
C GLU A 26 30.72 5.58 -1.64
N THR A 27 31.43 5.29 -0.55
CA THR A 27 32.69 4.55 -0.55
C THR A 27 32.50 3.03 -0.57
N ILE A 28 31.27 2.53 -0.48
CA ILE A 28 30.96 1.11 -0.54
C ILE A 28 30.97 0.65 -2.00
N GLU A 29 31.81 -0.35 -2.32
CA GLU A 29 31.94 -0.89 -3.68
C GLU A 29 30.77 -1.81 -4.07
N ASP A 30 30.27 -2.62 -3.14
CA ASP A 30 29.11 -3.48 -3.39
C ASP A 30 27.83 -2.64 -3.47
N GLU A 31 27.20 -2.62 -4.65
CA GLU A 31 26.03 -1.78 -4.93
C GLU A 31 24.81 -2.17 -4.07
N PHE A 32 24.70 -3.43 -3.63
CA PHE A 32 23.59 -3.86 -2.76
C PHE A 32 23.82 -3.43 -1.30
N GLU A 33 25.03 -3.58 -0.77
CA GLU A 33 25.40 -3.04 0.55
C GLU A 33 25.33 -1.51 0.58
N LYS A 34 25.66 -0.85 -0.54
CA LYS A 34 25.47 0.59 -0.72
C LYS A 34 23.99 0.99 -0.62
N TYR A 35 23.10 0.23 -1.26
CA TYR A 35 21.65 0.40 -1.10
C TYR A 35 21.23 0.27 0.37
N LYS A 36 21.64 -0.79 1.07
CA LYS A 36 21.29 -1.00 2.48
C LYS A 36 21.76 0.16 3.36
N CYS A 37 23.00 0.63 3.17
CA CYS A 37 23.54 1.78 3.90
C CYS A 37 22.67 3.03 3.68
N ARG A 38 22.24 3.30 2.44
CA ARG A 38 21.38 4.44 2.12
C ARG A 38 20.02 4.33 2.79
N VAL A 39 19.41 3.14 2.82
CA VAL A 39 18.13 2.90 3.51
C VAL A 39 18.29 3.11 5.01
N GLU A 40 19.31 2.54 5.63
CA GLU A 40 19.58 2.68 7.06
C GLU A 40 19.79 4.15 7.46
N LYS A 41 20.53 4.92 6.66
CA LYS A 41 20.80 6.32 7.01
C LYS A 41 19.67 7.28 6.67
N THR A 42 18.85 6.97 5.67
CA THR A 42 17.87 7.93 5.12
C THR A 42 16.43 7.56 5.46
N CYS A 43 16.08 6.28 5.36
CA CYS A 43 14.71 5.81 5.50
C CYS A 43 14.38 5.42 6.94
N GLU A 44 15.37 5.02 7.75
CA GLU A 44 15.15 4.49 9.10
C GLU A 44 14.49 5.49 10.06
N VAL A 45 14.59 6.79 9.79
CA VAL A 45 13.83 7.83 10.52
C VAL A 45 12.31 7.63 10.47
N TYR A 46 11.82 6.89 9.47
CA TYR A 46 10.42 6.52 9.28
C TYR A 46 10.11 5.08 9.73
N ASN A 47 11.10 4.32 10.20
CA ASN A 47 10.89 2.96 10.67
C ASN A 47 10.20 2.98 12.04
N ASP A 48 8.87 2.99 12.03
CA ASP A 48 8.07 2.94 13.24
C ASP A 48 8.00 1.51 13.78
N ASN A 49 8.30 1.34 15.08
CA ASN A 49 8.13 0.08 15.81
C ASN A 49 6.68 -0.40 15.85
N LYS A 50 5.71 0.46 15.51
CA LYS A 50 4.26 0.16 15.56
C LYS A 50 3.68 -0.30 14.22
N LYS A 51 4.42 -1.06 13.41
CA LYS A 51 4.00 -1.55 12.09
C LYS A 51 2.59 -2.16 12.11
N VAL A 52 1.81 -1.86 11.07
CA VAL A 52 0.47 -2.42 10.85
C VAL A 52 0.49 -3.75 10.07
N PHE A 53 1.62 -4.04 9.41
CA PHE A 53 1.84 -5.27 8.65
C PHE A 53 3.35 -5.56 8.54
N ASN A 54 3.74 -6.83 8.47
CA ASN A 54 5.13 -7.22 8.23
C ASN A 54 5.41 -7.29 6.73
N THR A 55 6.35 -6.47 6.27
CA THR A 55 6.66 -6.32 4.85
C THR A 55 7.75 -7.29 4.39
N GLU A 56 7.65 -7.76 3.16
CA GLU A 56 8.73 -8.50 2.51
C GLU A 56 9.87 -7.53 2.17
N SER A 57 11.11 -7.92 2.51
CA SER A 57 12.32 -7.15 2.20
C SER A 57 12.90 -7.53 0.84
N TYR A 58 13.55 -6.56 0.19
CA TYR A 58 14.30 -6.83 -1.04
C TYR A 58 15.57 -7.63 -0.76
N LYS A 59 15.99 -8.42 -1.74
CA LYS A 59 17.18 -9.27 -1.72
C LYS A 59 18.11 -8.90 -2.88
N PRO A 60 19.39 -9.32 -2.89
CA PRO A 60 20.26 -9.14 -4.05
C PRO A 60 19.61 -9.72 -5.31
N ILE A 61 19.82 -9.08 -6.47
CA ILE A 61 19.15 -9.49 -7.70
C ILE A 61 19.49 -10.92 -8.12
N GLU A 62 20.70 -11.37 -7.81
CA GLU A 62 21.21 -12.72 -8.07
C GLU A 62 20.32 -13.78 -7.40
N SER A 63 19.81 -13.51 -6.19
CA SER A 63 18.96 -14.44 -5.45
C SER A 63 17.59 -14.69 -6.09
N TYR A 64 17.15 -13.78 -6.96
CA TYR A 64 15.91 -13.96 -7.71
C TYR A 64 16.12 -14.81 -8.97
N LYS A 65 17.32 -14.82 -9.56
CA LYS A 65 17.64 -15.61 -10.76
C LYS A 65 17.60 -17.12 -10.51
N GLU A 66 17.96 -17.58 -9.31
CA GLU A 66 18.05 -19.01 -8.98
C GLU A 66 16.69 -19.72 -8.84
N ASN A 67 15.58 -18.97 -8.67
CA ASN A 67 14.28 -19.54 -8.29
C ASN A 67 13.23 -19.61 -9.41
N GLU A 68 13.44 -18.97 -10.57
CA GLU A 68 12.42 -18.89 -11.63
C GLU A 68 12.98 -19.21 -13.02
N THR A 69 13.40 -20.46 -13.24
CA THR A 69 13.78 -20.97 -14.57
C THR A 69 12.60 -21.19 -15.52
N ASN A 70 11.34 -21.04 -15.07
CA ASN A 70 10.16 -21.41 -15.86
C ASN A 70 8.94 -20.53 -15.54
N LYS A 71 8.83 -19.33 -16.14
CA LYS A 71 7.56 -18.68 -16.54
C LYS A 71 7.82 -17.28 -17.09
N ILE A 72 8.01 -17.18 -18.41
CA ILE A 72 7.97 -15.89 -19.12
C ILE A 72 6.86 -15.98 -20.16
N THR A 73 5.71 -15.41 -19.82
CA THR A 73 4.79 -14.84 -20.81
C THR A 73 4.27 -13.49 -20.31
N SER A 74 4.63 -12.47 -21.09
CA SER A 74 3.97 -11.17 -21.29
C SER A 74 3.65 -10.29 -20.07
N PHE A 75 4.53 -9.33 -19.81
CA PHE A 75 4.33 -7.89 -20.08
C PHE A 75 5.72 -7.24 -19.96
N LEU A 76 6.18 -6.51 -20.98
CA LEU A 76 7.59 -6.13 -21.30
C LEU A 76 8.29 -7.13 -22.24
N SER A 77 7.75 -7.25 -23.45
CA SER A 77 8.36 -7.99 -24.56
C SER A 77 9.54 -7.21 -25.14
N SER A 78 10.76 -7.49 -24.64
CA SER A 78 12.03 -7.59 -25.39
C SER A 78 13.23 -7.32 -24.47
N GLY A 79 13.67 -8.34 -23.73
CA GLY A 79 14.93 -8.30 -22.99
C GLY A 79 14.87 -9.11 -21.71
N ASN A 80 15.72 -10.13 -21.60
CA ASN A 80 15.86 -10.96 -20.39
C ASN A 80 16.33 -10.14 -19.16
N GLY A 81 16.73 -8.88 -19.33
CA GLY A 81 17.17 -7.96 -18.27
C GLY A 81 16.06 -7.32 -17.41
N VAL A 82 14.79 -7.72 -17.54
CA VAL A 82 13.64 -7.02 -16.89
C VAL A 82 13.11 -7.74 -15.63
N PHE A 83 13.60 -8.94 -15.35
CA PHE A 83 13.07 -9.80 -14.29
C PHE A 83 13.13 -9.18 -12.89
N GLY A 84 14.28 -8.60 -12.52
CA GLY A 84 14.48 -7.96 -11.21
C GLY A 84 13.54 -6.76 -10.99
N ILE A 85 13.25 -5.99 -12.03
CA ILE A 85 12.37 -4.81 -11.94
C ILE A 85 10.94 -5.24 -11.64
N LYS A 86 10.39 -6.20 -12.40
CA LYS A 86 9.02 -6.69 -12.21
C LYS A 86 8.82 -7.26 -10.81
N LYS A 87 9.73 -8.13 -10.35
CA LYS A 87 9.65 -8.73 -9.02
C LYS A 87 9.64 -7.67 -7.92
N THR A 88 10.46 -6.63 -8.08
CA THR A 88 10.55 -5.52 -7.12
C THR A 88 9.26 -4.72 -7.08
N VAL A 89 8.68 -4.40 -8.25
CA VAL A 89 7.37 -3.74 -8.37
C VAL A 89 6.28 -4.54 -7.67
N ASP A 90 6.28 -5.87 -7.86
CA ASP A 90 5.28 -6.75 -7.26
C ASP A 90 5.41 -6.80 -5.72
N ILE A 91 6.65 -6.87 -5.20
CA ILE A 91 6.93 -6.80 -3.76
C ILE A 91 6.42 -5.47 -3.18
N TYR A 92 6.77 -4.34 -3.82
CA TYR A 92 6.34 -3.01 -3.38
C TYR A 92 4.82 -2.89 -3.34
N LYS A 93 4.13 -3.26 -4.43
CA LYS A 93 2.66 -3.22 -4.52
C LYS A 93 2.00 -4.13 -3.50
N SER A 94 2.52 -5.35 -3.32
CA SER A 94 2.03 -6.29 -2.32
C SER A 94 2.13 -5.72 -0.90
N ASN A 95 3.30 -5.18 -0.54
CA ASN A 95 3.54 -4.55 0.76
C ASN A 95 2.59 -3.37 1.00
N MET A 96 2.50 -2.44 0.05
CA MET A 96 1.61 -1.26 0.15
C MET A 96 0.14 -1.67 0.27
N ASN A 97 -0.32 -2.62 -0.55
CA ASN A 97 -1.70 -3.11 -0.51
C ASN A 97 -2.03 -3.75 0.83
N ASN A 98 -1.13 -4.56 1.38
CA ASN A 98 -1.36 -5.22 2.67
C ASN A 98 -1.39 -4.22 3.84
N ILE A 99 -0.50 -3.22 3.82
CA ILE A 99 -0.52 -2.12 4.81
C ILE A 99 -1.88 -1.40 4.76
N TYR A 100 -2.33 -0.94 3.60
CA TYR A 100 -3.61 -0.23 3.50
C TYR A 100 -4.80 -1.14 3.81
N LYS A 101 -4.77 -2.41 3.41
CA LYS A 101 -5.81 -3.38 3.77
C LYS A 101 -5.95 -3.56 5.27
N CYS A 102 -4.83 -3.75 5.97
CA CYS A 102 -4.81 -3.84 7.43
C CYS A 102 -5.26 -2.54 8.09
N SER A 103 -4.85 -1.39 7.54
CA SER A 103 -5.24 -0.06 8.00
C SER A 103 -6.74 0.19 7.89
N ILE A 104 -7.35 -0.20 6.76
CA ILE A 104 -8.79 -0.11 6.53
C ILE A 104 -9.55 -0.96 7.54
N LEU A 105 -9.16 -2.23 7.70
CA LEU A 105 -9.80 -3.12 8.67
C LEU A 105 -9.66 -2.59 10.11
N GLY A 106 -8.52 -1.97 10.43
CA GLY A 106 -8.30 -1.30 11.70
C GLY A 106 -9.18 -0.09 11.92
N ALA A 107 -9.28 0.78 10.93
CA ALA A 107 -10.19 1.93 10.95
C ALA A 107 -11.64 1.49 11.17
N GLN A 108 -12.07 0.41 10.49
CA GLN A 108 -13.39 -0.19 10.69
C GLN A 108 -13.57 -0.66 12.14
N LYS A 109 -12.66 -1.51 12.66
CA LYS A 109 -12.72 -2.03 14.02
C LYS A 109 -12.83 -0.90 15.05
N ASN A 110 -11.94 0.07 14.97
CA ASN A 110 -11.88 1.19 15.91
C ASN A 110 -13.13 2.07 15.85
N SER A 111 -13.66 2.29 14.65
CA SER A 111 -14.93 3.01 14.47
C SER A 111 -16.10 2.28 15.10
N LEU A 112 -16.24 0.96 14.87
CA LEU A 112 -17.31 0.16 15.46
C LEU A 112 -17.20 0.11 17.00
N LEU A 113 -15.98 0.00 17.54
CA LEU A 113 -15.74 0.05 18.98
C LEU A 113 -16.13 1.41 19.58
N LYS A 114 -15.89 2.53 18.87
CA LYS A 114 -16.36 3.86 19.29
C LYS A 114 -17.88 3.94 19.28
N LEU A 115 -18.52 3.45 18.21
CA LEU A 115 -19.99 3.43 18.11
C LEU A 115 -20.64 2.59 19.20
N LYS A 116 -20.01 1.47 19.60
CA LYS A 116 -20.47 0.62 20.71
C LYS A 116 -20.50 1.33 22.06
N LYS A 117 -19.67 2.36 22.25
CA LYS A 117 -19.62 3.17 23.49
C LYS A 117 -20.67 4.28 23.53
N LEU A 118 -21.38 4.57 22.43
CA LEU A 118 -22.39 5.63 22.40
C LEU A 118 -23.61 5.25 23.25
N PRO A 119 -24.17 6.21 24.01
CA PRO A 119 -25.39 5.98 24.77
C PRO A 119 -26.56 5.71 23.81
N THR A 120 -27.19 4.54 23.96
CA THR A 120 -28.34 4.12 23.14
C THR A 120 -29.54 3.80 24.02
N ASN A 121 -30.74 4.14 23.53
CA ASN A 121 -32.01 3.85 24.21
C ASN A 121 -32.24 2.33 24.31
N LYS A 122 -32.79 1.83 25.42
CA LYS A 122 -32.83 0.39 25.78
C LYS A 122 -33.39 -0.52 24.67
N ASN A 123 -34.40 -0.05 23.91
CA ASN A 123 -35.05 -0.84 22.85
C ASN A 123 -34.31 -0.82 21.51
N VAL A 124 -33.56 0.25 21.22
CA VAL A 124 -32.67 0.35 20.03
C VAL A 124 -31.39 -0.45 20.26
N LYS A 125 -31.01 -0.61 21.53
CA LYS A 125 -29.76 -1.24 21.97
C LYS A 125 -29.61 -2.68 21.49
N THR A 126 -30.67 -3.49 21.39
CA THR A 126 -30.55 -4.93 21.09
C THR A 126 -30.17 -5.22 19.64
N SER A 127 -30.91 -4.69 18.65
CA SER A 127 -30.62 -4.92 17.22
C SER A 127 -29.33 -4.22 16.76
N PHE A 128 -29.13 -2.96 17.19
CA PHE A 128 -27.92 -2.19 16.90
C PHE A 128 -26.66 -2.85 17.46
N SER A 129 -26.69 -3.31 18.72
CA SER A 129 -25.54 -3.96 19.34
C SER A 129 -25.23 -5.31 18.70
N GLN A 130 -26.26 -6.08 18.32
CA GLN A 130 -26.06 -7.35 17.63
C GLN A 130 -25.34 -7.13 16.28
N LYS A 131 -25.81 -6.18 15.47
CA LYS A 131 -25.20 -5.90 14.16
C LYS A 131 -23.77 -5.36 14.28
N LEU A 132 -23.50 -4.55 15.30
CA LEU A 132 -22.14 -4.12 15.64
C LEU A 132 -21.24 -5.30 15.97
N GLU A 133 -21.70 -6.22 16.81
CA GLU A 133 -20.93 -7.38 17.24
C GLU A 133 -20.64 -8.34 16.07
N GLU A 134 -21.64 -8.60 15.22
CA GLU A 134 -21.46 -9.42 14.01
C GLU A 134 -20.40 -8.82 13.06
N ASN A 135 -20.40 -7.49 12.87
CA ASN A 135 -19.40 -6.83 12.04
C ASN A 135 -18.01 -6.83 12.70
N LEU A 136 -17.92 -6.63 14.02
CA LEU A 136 -16.66 -6.73 14.76
C LEU A 136 -16.06 -8.14 14.65
N GLN A 137 -16.86 -9.20 14.78
CA GLN A 137 -16.41 -10.57 14.60
C GLN A 137 -15.89 -10.83 13.18
N LYS A 138 -16.61 -10.37 12.16
CA LYS A 138 -16.18 -10.46 10.75
C LYS A 138 -14.85 -9.74 10.52
N ILE A 139 -14.68 -8.55 11.08
CA ILE A 139 -13.45 -7.78 10.96
C ILE A 139 -12.30 -8.48 11.68
N ASN A 140 -12.49 -8.96 12.91
CA ASN A 140 -11.46 -9.68 13.67
C ASN A 140 -10.98 -10.94 12.92
N LYS A 141 -11.89 -11.68 12.28
CA LYS A 141 -11.52 -12.80 11.40
C LYS A 141 -10.68 -12.35 10.20
N LYS A 142 -11.08 -11.27 9.52
CA LYS A 142 -10.29 -10.72 8.40
C LYS A 142 -8.92 -10.23 8.86
N LEU A 143 -8.81 -9.67 10.06
CA LEU A 143 -7.55 -9.19 10.62
C LEU A 143 -6.55 -10.33 10.84
N SER A 144 -7.00 -11.47 11.39
CA SER A 144 -6.16 -12.63 11.58
C SER A 144 -5.79 -13.31 10.26
N GLU A 145 -6.73 -13.46 9.33
CA GLU A 145 -6.49 -14.01 7.98
C GLU A 145 -5.43 -13.21 7.21
N ASN A 146 -5.41 -11.89 7.38
CA ASN A 146 -4.48 -11.00 6.72
C ASN A 146 -3.21 -10.71 7.52
N LYS A 147 -2.99 -11.40 8.66
CA LYS A 147 -1.79 -11.26 9.50
C LYS A 147 -1.49 -9.80 9.88
N CYS A 148 -2.53 -9.02 10.13
CA CYS A 148 -2.40 -7.60 10.46
C CYS A 148 -1.92 -7.40 11.91
N LEU A 149 -1.18 -6.32 12.18
CA LEU A 149 -0.51 -6.05 13.45
C LEU A 149 -0.98 -4.72 14.09
N ASN A 150 -0.84 -4.62 15.43
CA ASN A 150 -0.93 -3.36 16.19
C ASN A 150 -2.21 -2.49 15.99
N ILE A 151 -3.36 -3.11 15.84
CA ILE A 151 -4.58 -2.43 15.34
C ILE A 151 -5.38 -1.70 16.43
N ASP A 152 -5.14 -2.03 17.70
CA ASP A 152 -5.95 -1.61 18.84
C ASP A 152 -5.56 -0.24 19.43
N LYS A 153 -4.81 0.58 18.68
CA LYS A 153 -4.29 1.87 19.16
C LYS A 153 -5.21 3.03 18.75
N GLU A 154 -5.08 4.14 19.48
CA GLU A 154 -5.77 5.41 19.20
C GLU A 154 -5.58 5.86 17.74
N THR A 155 -6.63 6.47 17.17
CA THR A 155 -6.76 6.85 15.75
C THR A 155 -5.59 7.68 15.22
N ILE A 156 -5.12 8.67 16.00
CA ILE A 156 -4.00 9.55 15.59
C ILE A 156 -2.70 8.74 15.42
N TYR A 157 -2.45 7.79 16.31
CA TYR A 157 -1.26 6.95 16.25
C TYR A 157 -1.30 5.98 15.07
N ASN A 158 -2.49 5.51 14.66
CA ASN A 158 -2.61 4.66 13.49
C ASN A 158 -2.31 5.42 12.20
N LYS A 159 -2.87 6.63 12.01
CA LYS A 159 -2.57 7.47 10.83
C LYS A 159 -1.07 7.75 10.70
N LEU A 160 -0.43 8.16 11.79
CA LEU A 160 1.01 8.42 11.82
C LEU A 160 1.83 7.15 11.53
N SER A 161 1.44 6.01 12.12
CA SER A 161 2.15 4.75 11.89
C SER A 161 2.06 4.29 10.44
N ILE A 162 0.89 4.42 9.82
CA ILE A 162 0.67 4.11 8.41
C ILE A 162 1.50 5.04 7.54
N LEU A 163 1.48 6.34 7.82
CA LEU A 163 2.27 7.33 7.08
C LEU A 163 3.76 7.00 7.17
N ASN A 164 4.28 6.74 8.37
CA ASN A 164 5.68 6.39 8.60
C ASN A 164 6.05 5.10 7.86
N GLN A 165 5.26 4.04 8.02
CA GLN A 165 5.55 2.75 7.39
C GLN A 165 5.51 2.82 5.86
N THR A 166 4.52 3.51 5.29
CA THR A 166 4.42 3.69 3.83
C THR A 166 5.52 4.61 3.30
N THR A 167 5.91 5.66 4.04
CA THR A 167 7.05 6.52 3.70
C THR A 167 8.36 5.74 3.71
N TYR A 168 8.59 4.91 4.73
CA TYR A 168 9.73 4.01 4.82
C TYR A 168 9.80 3.12 3.57
N LEU A 169 8.70 2.46 3.21
CA LEU A 169 8.67 1.57 2.06
C LEU A 169 8.89 2.28 0.72
N THR A 170 8.32 3.46 0.52
CA THR A 170 8.54 4.23 -0.70
C THR A 170 10.00 4.69 -0.79
N CYS A 171 10.62 5.06 0.33
CA CYS A 171 12.03 5.41 0.43
C CYS A 171 12.94 4.20 0.11
N ASP A 172 12.71 3.07 0.77
CA ASP A 172 13.40 1.80 0.56
C ASP A 172 13.30 1.36 -0.91
N TYR A 173 12.08 1.34 -1.45
CA TYR A 173 11.83 1.02 -2.86
C TYR A 173 12.59 1.94 -3.82
N SER A 174 12.62 3.25 -3.55
CA SER A 174 13.34 4.22 -4.39
C SER A 174 14.84 3.92 -4.44
N PHE A 175 15.46 3.62 -3.30
CA PHE A 175 16.89 3.27 -3.26
C PHE A 175 17.17 1.91 -3.89
N TYR A 176 16.28 0.94 -3.71
CA TYR A 176 16.43 -0.36 -4.36
C TYR A 176 16.31 -0.24 -5.89
N MET A 177 15.40 0.59 -6.40
CA MET A 177 15.29 0.87 -7.84
C MET A 177 16.54 1.58 -8.38
N GLU A 178 17.21 2.41 -7.58
CA GLU A 178 18.51 2.99 -7.94
C GLU A 178 19.62 1.94 -7.99
N TYR A 179 19.64 0.99 -7.04
CA TYR A 179 20.52 -0.19 -7.10
C TYR A 179 20.31 -0.96 -8.41
N LEU A 180 19.06 -1.27 -8.78
CA LEU A 180 18.76 -1.92 -10.06
C LEU A 180 19.26 -1.10 -11.26
N LYS A 181 19.06 0.22 -11.23
CA LYS A 181 19.55 1.13 -12.27
C LYS A 181 21.06 1.07 -12.41
N ASN A 182 21.82 0.96 -11.31
CA ASN A 182 23.27 0.79 -11.34
C ASN A 182 23.66 -0.61 -11.83
N TYR A 183 22.99 -1.66 -11.35
CA TYR A 183 23.23 -3.04 -11.78
C TYR A 183 23.12 -3.20 -13.30
N TYR A 184 22.10 -2.59 -13.91
CA TYR A 184 21.86 -2.62 -15.36
C TYR A 184 22.67 -1.60 -16.16
N LYS A 185 23.57 -0.81 -15.54
CA LYS A 185 24.57 -0.04 -16.31
C LYS A 185 25.57 -0.95 -17.02
N ASN A 186 25.82 -2.13 -16.46
CA ASN A 186 26.67 -3.13 -17.11
C ASN A 186 25.89 -3.78 -18.27
N PRO A 187 26.40 -3.71 -19.51
CA PRO A 187 25.75 -4.31 -20.68
C PRO A 187 25.47 -5.81 -20.54
N ALA A 188 26.36 -6.57 -19.89
CA ALA A 188 26.15 -8.01 -19.68
C ALA A 188 24.90 -8.29 -18.86
N ASN A 189 24.70 -7.51 -17.78
CA ASN A 189 23.53 -7.61 -16.92
C ASN A 189 22.24 -7.16 -17.62
N ALA A 190 22.31 -6.07 -18.39
CA ALA A 190 21.16 -5.54 -19.14
C ALA A 190 20.68 -6.49 -20.24
N LEU A 191 21.62 -7.18 -20.88
CA LEU A 191 21.33 -8.16 -21.94
C LEU A 191 20.96 -9.55 -21.38
N GLY A 192 21.15 -9.78 -20.08
CA GLY A 192 20.91 -11.07 -19.45
C GLY A 192 21.89 -12.14 -19.95
N ILE A 193 23.14 -11.76 -20.24
CA ILE A 193 24.20 -12.68 -20.62
C ILE A 193 24.76 -13.26 -19.31
N ASP A 194 24.44 -14.52 -19.02
CA ASP A 194 25.06 -15.22 -17.90
C ASP A 194 26.50 -15.62 -18.27
N GLU A 195 27.44 -15.52 -17.32
CA GLU A 195 28.84 -15.99 -17.48
C GLU A 195 28.93 -17.45 -17.96
N LYS A 196 27.91 -18.27 -17.67
CA LYS A 196 27.83 -19.67 -18.13
C LYS A 196 27.55 -19.81 -19.63
N ASP A 197 26.88 -18.83 -20.25
CA ASP A 197 26.65 -18.80 -21.71
C ASP A 197 27.88 -18.29 -22.47
N LEU A 198 28.80 -17.54 -21.83
CA LEU A 198 30.10 -17.17 -22.40
C LEU A 198 31.05 -18.36 -22.54
N ASN A 199 30.94 -19.36 -21.66
CA ASN A 199 31.84 -20.51 -21.63
C ASN A 199 31.35 -21.72 -22.45
N ASN A 200 30.13 -21.69 -22.98
CA ASN A 200 29.59 -22.75 -23.86
C ASN A 200 29.64 -22.30 -25.33
N THR A 201 30.68 -22.71 -26.03
CA THR A 201 30.99 -22.43 -27.45
C THR A 201 29.97 -22.94 -28.49
N THR A 202 28.77 -23.38 -28.09
CA THR A 202 27.78 -24.01 -28.98
C THR A 202 26.42 -23.33 -29.05
N LYS A 203 26.16 -22.28 -28.26
CA LYS A 203 25.00 -21.40 -28.51
C LYS A 203 25.45 -20.23 -29.37
N GLU A 204 24.71 -19.96 -30.44
CA GLU A 204 24.79 -18.69 -31.18
C GLU A 204 24.68 -17.54 -30.18
N THR A 205 25.82 -16.97 -29.78
CA THR A 205 25.86 -15.72 -29.06
C THR A 205 25.29 -14.70 -30.02
N LYS A 206 24.04 -14.27 -29.79
CA LYS A 206 23.48 -13.12 -30.48
C LYS A 206 24.47 -11.98 -30.29
N GLU A 207 25.17 -11.62 -31.36
CA GLU A 207 26.11 -10.52 -31.36
C GLU A 207 25.28 -9.25 -31.26
N TYR A 208 25.06 -8.78 -30.03
CA TYR A 208 24.38 -7.51 -29.81
C TYR A 208 25.31 -6.40 -30.25
N SER A 209 24.82 -5.55 -31.16
CA SER A 209 25.55 -4.34 -31.48
C SER A 209 25.66 -3.45 -30.23
N MET A 210 26.77 -2.73 -30.08
CA MET A 210 26.95 -1.76 -28.99
C MET A 210 25.80 -0.73 -28.94
N LEU A 211 25.21 -0.43 -30.11
CA LEU A 211 24.04 0.44 -30.25
C LEU A 211 22.77 -0.16 -29.65
N GLU A 212 22.51 -1.46 -29.84
CA GLU A 212 21.37 -2.15 -29.25
C GLU A 212 21.49 -2.28 -27.73
N ALA A 213 22.67 -2.62 -27.23
CA ALA A 213 22.94 -2.67 -25.80
C ALA A 213 22.69 -1.30 -25.14
N SER A 214 23.17 -0.21 -25.77
CA SER A 214 22.94 1.15 -25.31
C SER A 214 21.44 1.52 -25.29
N ARG A 215 20.67 1.13 -26.31
CA ARG A 215 19.21 1.36 -26.35
C ARG A 215 18.49 0.61 -25.24
N ILE A 216 18.83 -0.65 -24.98
CA ILE A 216 18.21 -1.45 -23.91
C ILE A 216 18.49 -0.85 -22.54
N ILE A 217 19.75 -0.49 -22.25
CA ILE A 217 20.14 0.17 -20.99
C ILE A 217 19.36 1.48 -20.81
N THR A 218 19.23 2.27 -21.88
CA THR A 218 18.48 3.53 -21.84
C THR A 218 16.99 3.30 -21.57
N SER A 219 16.38 2.29 -22.19
CA SER A 219 14.98 1.92 -21.95
C SER A 219 14.77 1.49 -20.50
N ILE A 220 15.60 0.58 -19.98
CA ILE A 220 15.52 0.11 -18.58
C ILE A 220 15.60 1.28 -17.61
N LYS A 221 16.54 2.20 -17.83
CA LYS A 221 16.68 3.41 -17.02
C LYS A 221 15.42 4.26 -17.05
N SER A 222 14.85 4.48 -18.24
CA SER A 222 13.61 5.25 -18.40
C SER A 222 12.42 4.58 -17.70
N ASP A 223 12.32 3.25 -17.77
CA ASP A 223 11.26 2.48 -17.13
C ASP A 223 11.37 2.55 -15.60
N ILE A 224 12.58 2.43 -15.06
CA ILE A 224 12.85 2.60 -13.63
C ILE A 224 12.49 4.02 -13.18
N ASP A 225 12.95 5.05 -13.90
CA ASP A 225 12.68 6.45 -13.55
C ASP A 225 11.17 6.76 -13.61
N THR A 226 10.47 6.18 -14.58
CA THR A 226 9.00 6.29 -14.71
C THR A 226 8.29 5.63 -13.54
N GLU A 227 8.68 4.42 -13.14
CA GLU A 227 8.02 3.70 -12.05
C GLU A 227 8.31 4.33 -10.69
N VAL A 228 9.53 4.81 -10.43
CA VAL A 228 9.84 5.57 -9.20
C VAL A 228 8.99 6.84 -9.13
N SER A 229 8.90 7.60 -10.23
CA SER A 229 8.03 8.78 -10.32
C SER A 229 6.56 8.44 -10.07
N ASN A 230 6.08 7.33 -10.64
CA ASN A 230 4.74 6.81 -10.43
C ASN A 230 4.48 6.44 -8.96
N ALA A 231 5.43 5.77 -8.30
CA ALA A 231 5.33 5.42 -6.87
C ALA A 231 5.20 6.68 -5.98
N TYR A 232 6.02 7.70 -6.21
CA TYR A 232 5.93 8.98 -5.50
C TYR A 232 4.62 9.74 -5.77
N LYS A 233 4.04 9.58 -6.97
CA LYS A 233 2.75 10.18 -7.32
C LYS A 233 1.57 9.46 -6.64
N ILE A 234 1.59 8.14 -6.59
CA ILE A 234 0.51 7.32 -6.05
C ILE A 234 0.49 7.34 -4.51
N PHE A 235 1.67 7.31 -3.88
CA PHE A 235 1.82 7.31 -2.42
C PHE A 235 0.92 8.33 -1.68
N PRO A 236 0.97 9.64 -1.98
CA PRO A 236 0.16 10.63 -1.27
C PRO A 236 -1.34 10.47 -1.57
N ILE A 237 -1.70 10.03 -2.78
CA ILE A 237 -3.10 9.80 -3.18
C ILE A 237 -3.69 8.64 -2.36
N ALA A 238 -2.95 7.54 -2.21
CA ALA A 238 -3.39 6.38 -1.44
C ALA A 238 -3.56 6.73 0.04
N TYR A 239 -2.62 7.49 0.62
CA TYR A 239 -2.73 7.94 2.00
C TYR A 239 -3.91 8.89 2.21
N HIS A 240 -4.13 9.85 1.30
CA HIS A 240 -5.28 10.73 1.34
C HIS A 240 -6.61 9.96 1.26
N ALA A 241 -6.73 9.03 0.32
CA ALA A 241 -7.91 8.18 0.18
C ALA A 241 -8.19 7.36 1.44
N TYR A 242 -7.15 6.82 2.09
CA TYR A 242 -7.28 6.14 3.38
C TYR A 242 -7.79 7.10 4.48
N SER A 243 -7.24 8.32 4.58
CA SER A 243 -7.68 9.29 5.59
C SER A 243 -9.15 9.68 5.40
N GLU A 244 -9.57 9.92 4.16
CA GLU A 244 -10.97 10.17 3.82
C GLU A 244 -11.87 8.97 4.18
N TYR A 245 -11.41 7.76 3.88
CA TYR A 245 -12.13 6.55 4.25
C TYR A 245 -12.32 6.43 5.77
N GLU A 246 -11.25 6.58 6.55
CA GLU A 246 -11.32 6.47 8.01
C GLU A 246 -12.25 7.51 8.63
N ASN A 247 -12.20 8.76 8.14
CA ASN A 247 -13.05 9.84 8.64
C ASN A 247 -14.54 9.59 8.34
N ASN A 248 -14.86 9.02 7.17
CA ASN A 248 -16.23 8.86 6.70
C ASN A 248 -16.88 7.52 7.07
N PHE A 249 -16.08 6.50 7.43
CA PHE A 249 -16.61 5.17 7.72
C PHE A 249 -17.68 5.13 8.82
N PRO A 250 -17.55 5.82 9.98
CA PRO A 250 -18.59 5.79 11.02
C PRO A 250 -19.95 6.27 10.51
N ILE A 251 -19.99 7.36 9.75
CA ILE A 251 -21.22 7.92 9.19
C ILE A 251 -21.81 6.96 8.16
N HIS A 252 -20.97 6.42 7.26
CA HIS A 252 -21.43 5.44 6.28
C HIS A 252 -22.04 4.20 6.95
N PHE A 253 -21.42 3.72 8.03
CA PHE A 253 -21.94 2.59 8.79
C PHE A 253 -23.28 2.91 9.46
N LEU A 254 -23.44 4.09 10.07
CA LEU A 254 -24.71 4.52 10.66
C LEU A 254 -25.81 4.66 9.59
N MET A 255 -25.50 5.23 8.43
CA MET A 255 -26.44 5.34 7.31
C MET A 255 -26.92 3.97 6.79
N MET A 256 -26.01 2.99 6.74
CA MET A 256 -26.36 1.62 6.39
C MET A 256 -27.37 1.03 7.37
N LEU A 257 -27.21 1.27 8.67
CA LEU A 257 -28.14 0.79 9.70
C LEU A 257 -29.51 1.47 9.60
N LEU A 258 -29.54 2.79 9.45
CA LEU A 258 -30.79 3.54 9.24
C LEU A 258 -31.56 3.05 8.02
N ARG A 259 -30.85 2.71 6.94
CA ARG A 259 -31.43 2.15 5.73
C ARG A 259 -32.08 0.78 6.00
N GLU A 260 -31.38 -0.11 6.71
CA GLU A 260 -31.93 -1.43 7.09
C GLU A 260 -33.20 -1.28 7.94
N ASP A 261 -33.19 -0.40 8.95
CA ASP A 261 -34.35 -0.12 9.79
C ASP A 261 -35.54 0.44 9.00
N PHE A 262 -35.28 1.35 8.05
CA PHE A 262 -36.29 1.91 7.18
C PHE A 262 -36.95 0.83 6.29
N TYR A 263 -36.17 -0.09 5.73
CA TYR A 263 -36.73 -1.21 4.95
C TYR A 263 -37.60 -2.12 5.82
N VAL A 264 -37.13 -2.50 7.01
CA VAL A 264 -37.89 -3.33 7.95
C VAL A 264 -39.19 -2.64 8.36
N PHE A 265 -39.14 -1.35 8.66
CA PHE A 265 -40.32 -0.56 8.98
C PHE A 265 -41.31 -0.54 7.82
N ARG A 266 -40.84 -0.23 6.60
CA ARG A 266 -41.68 -0.20 5.40
C ARG A 266 -42.35 -1.54 5.14
N GLU A 267 -41.64 -2.66 5.26
CA GLU A 267 -42.24 -3.99 5.09
C GLU A 267 -43.30 -4.30 6.14
N LYS A 268 -43.04 -3.98 7.41
CA LYS A 268 -44.02 -4.16 8.49
C LYS A 268 -45.26 -3.30 8.27
N LEU A 269 -45.07 -2.04 7.87
CA LEU A 269 -46.16 -1.13 7.54
C LEU A 269 -47.02 -1.68 6.39
N HIS A 270 -46.41 -2.16 5.30
CA HIS A 270 -47.14 -2.79 4.21
C HIS A 270 -47.92 -4.03 4.67
N LYS A 271 -47.32 -4.88 5.52
CA LYS A 271 -47.99 -6.07 6.07
C LYS A 271 -49.21 -5.69 6.94
N VAL A 272 -49.13 -4.60 7.70
CA VAL A 272 -50.23 -4.13 8.57
C VAL A 272 -51.32 -3.42 7.76
N LEU A 273 -50.93 -2.59 6.78
CA LEU A 273 -51.88 -1.84 5.97
C LEU A 273 -52.65 -2.72 4.97
N ASN A 274 -52.07 -3.82 4.48
CA ASN A 274 -52.73 -4.69 3.50
C ASN A 274 -54.08 -5.24 4.01
N PRO A 275 -54.17 -5.86 5.20
CA PRO A 275 -55.44 -6.30 5.77
C PRO A 275 -56.42 -5.14 6.03
N ILE A 276 -55.92 -3.99 6.50
CA ILE A 276 -56.76 -2.79 6.74
C ILE A 276 -57.39 -2.31 5.44
N ASN A 277 -56.60 -2.22 4.37
CA ASN A 277 -57.11 -1.86 3.04
C ASN A 277 -58.19 -2.85 2.59
N GLN A 278 -57.98 -4.15 2.76
CA GLN A 278 -59.00 -5.15 2.43
C GLN A 278 -60.29 -4.99 3.26
N VAL A 279 -60.18 -4.68 4.55
CA VAL A 279 -61.34 -4.43 5.42
C VAL A 279 -62.08 -3.16 5.00
N VAL A 280 -61.37 -2.06 4.73
CA VAL A 280 -61.96 -0.81 4.23
C VAL A 280 -62.68 -1.03 2.90
N TYR A 281 -62.09 -1.77 1.96
CA TYR A 281 -62.75 -2.16 0.71
C TYR A 281 -64.02 -2.98 0.95
N LYS A 282 -63.99 -3.96 1.87
CA LYS A 282 -65.16 -4.78 2.21
C LYS A 282 -66.28 -3.95 2.86
N ILE A 283 -65.95 -3.06 3.80
CA ILE A 283 -66.91 -2.14 4.44
C ILE A 283 -67.51 -1.20 3.41
N SER A 284 -66.69 -0.57 2.57
CA SER A 284 -67.18 0.33 1.50
C SER A 284 -68.09 -0.38 0.51
N ASN A 285 -67.81 -1.64 0.16
CA ASN A 285 -68.69 -2.43 -0.70
C ASN A 285 -69.98 -2.86 0.02
N ALA A 286 -69.93 -3.15 1.31
CA ALA A 286 -71.10 -3.49 2.11
C ALA A 286 -72.05 -2.30 2.27
N MET A 287 -71.54 -1.07 2.40
CA MET A 287 -72.34 0.16 2.50
C MET A 287 -72.94 0.64 1.16
N LYS A 288 -72.50 0.06 0.03
CA LYS A 288 -73.06 0.34 -1.30
C LYS A 288 -74.24 -0.56 -1.66
N LYS A 289 -74.49 -1.63 -0.90
CA LYS A 289 -75.68 -2.46 -0.99
C LYS A 289 -76.74 -1.96 -0.01
#